data_AF-A0AAU2IH27-F1
#
_entry.id   AF-A0AAU2IH27-F1
#
_cell.length_a   1.000
_cell.length_b   1.000
_cell.length_c   1.000
_cell.angle_alpha   90.00
_cell.angle_beta   90.00
_cell.angle_gamma   90.00
#
_symmetry.space_group_name_H-M   'P 1'
#
loop_
_entity.id
_entity.type
_entity.pdbx_description
1 polymer ?
#
loop_
_entity_poly.entity_id
_entity_poly.type
_entity_poly.pdbx_seq_one_letter_code
_entity_poly.pdbx_strand_id
1 'polypeptide(L)'
;MNESEEAARLHWTPTDPHGFVVSDGTPPVRDDYELPAPVQGADGPALTAAPAPALGAPAHSGPKAPSYPPVPQGLPAVTGDLAAAVLPDIVLDGAAYPGLSVRAASVRGDSHRYAGEPRQDALCVTRIGGGEQGGELLMLAVADGVGSAPRSHVGSNEACRLAARYLDHSTSLHESIRTGDAERFQRTADAVVRQIGNLLGDLALQHSERPDAFATTLRILLVPLDPRIRTRGFLAVGDGGTALLRRGYWHLDVVGDADDDKDSDVIDTRTAALPRARSAVTRLLHAHAGDVLVLSTDGLSSPLAGDSGMRDFLAGAWNGDEVPAPADFLWQFQYRVKSYDDDRTAVVLWEHGEAR
;
A
#
# COMPACT_ATOMS: atom_id res chain seq x y z
N MET A 1 44.94 -31.34 -0.40
CA MET A 1 44.81 -30.51 -1.61
C MET A 1 43.83 -31.23 -2.50
N ASN A 2 42.55 -30.89 -2.37
CA ASN A 2 41.43 -31.51 -3.11
C ASN A 2 40.60 -30.35 -3.63
N GLU A 3 40.75 -30.08 -4.92
CA GLU A 3 39.91 -29.18 -5.72
C GLU A 3 38.79 -30.03 -6.32
N SER A 4 37.53 -29.68 -6.04
CA SER A 4 36.38 -29.82 -6.96
C SER A 4 35.10 -29.41 -6.24
N GLU A 5 34.98 -28.10 -5.97
CA GLU A 5 33.69 -27.42 -5.91
C GLU A 5 33.19 -27.25 -7.35
N GLU A 6 32.08 -27.89 -7.74
CA GLU A 6 31.26 -27.35 -8.83
C GLU A 6 29.80 -27.81 -8.72
N ALA A 7 28.96 -26.85 -8.32
CA ALA A 7 27.55 -26.66 -8.63
C ALA A 7 26.64 -27.90 -8.79
N ALA A 8 25.84 -28.16 -7.76
CA ALA A 8 24.58 -28.86 -7.87
C ALA A 8 23.62 -28.08 -8.81
N ARG A 9 23.64 -28.42 -10.10
CA ARG A 9 22.64 -27.98 -11.07
C ARG A 9 21.29 -28.60 -10.68
N LEU A 10 20.28 -27.77 -10.46
CA LEU A 10 18.89 -28.20 -10.36
C LEU A 10 18.51 -28.97 -11.62
N HIS A 11 18.31 -30.28 -11.51
CA HIS A 11 17.70 -31.09 -12.54
C HIS A 11 16.17 -30.88 -12.52
N TRP A 12 15.70 -29.98 -13.38
CA TRP A 12 14.28 -29.87 -13.74
C TRP A 12 13.90 -31.09 -14.61
N THR A 13 12.91 -31.88 -14.19
CA THR A 13 12.33 -32.94 -15.03
C THR A 13 10.94 -32.52 -15.53
N PRO A 14 10.78 -32.16 -16.81
CA PRO A 14 9.48 -31.85 -17.39
C PRO A 14 8.78 -33.14 -17.80
N THR A 15 7.66 -33.44 -17.14
CA THR A 15 6.61 -34.31 -17.71
C THR A 15 5.35 -33.48 -17.89
N ASP A 16 5.37 -32.61 -18.91
CA ASP A 16 4.17 -32.10 -19.58
C ASP A 16 4.54 -31.85 -21.07
N PRO A 17 3.70 -32.22 -22.06
CA PRO A 17 4.11 -32.55 -23.43
C PRO A 17 4.29 -31.33 -24.36
N HIS A 18 4.44 -30.14 -23.80
CA HIS A 18 4.86 -28.92 -24.51
C HIS A 18 6.15 -28.39 -23.88
N GLY A 19 7.18 -29.24 -23.87
CA GLY A 19 8.48 -28.91 -23.28
C GLY A 19 9.16 -27.75 -24.02
N PHE A 20 9.48 -26.69 -23.29
CA PHE A 20 10.48 -25.73 -23.70
C PHE A 20 11.83 -26.47 -23.78
N VAL A 21 12.28 -26.75 -24.99
CA VAL A 21 13.61 -27.29 -25.25
C VAL A 21 14.61 -26.16 -25.03
N VAL A 22 15.36 -26.20 -23.93
CA VAL A 22 16.57 -25.40 -23.79
C VAL A 22 17.63 -26.09 -24.65
N SER A 23 17.92 -25.52 -25.83
CA SER A 23 18.97 -26.05 -26.71
C SER A 23 20.36 -25.78 -26.13
N ASP A 24 21.20 -26.80 -25.97
CA ASP A 24 22.62 -26.70 -25.57
C ASP A 24 23.53 -26.06 -26.65
N GLY A 25 22.95 -25.50 -27.72
CA GLY A 25 23.67 -24.67 -28.67
C GLY A 25 23.39 -23.20 -28.36
N THR A 26 24.42 -22.35 -28.38
CA THR A 26 24.23 -20.91 -28.54
C THR A 26 23.29 -20.72 -29.73
N PRO A 27 22.04 -20.23 -29.54
CA PRO A 27 21.19 -19.96 -30.68
C PRO A 27 21.97 -18.99 -31.57
N PRO A 28 22.05 -19.22 -32.90
CA PRO A 28 22.63 -18.21 -33.76
C PRO A 28 21.84 -16.93 -33.49
N VAL A 29 22.52 -15.88 -33.01
CA VAL A 29 21.93 -14.55 -32.93
C VAL A 29 21.56 -14.21 -34.37
N ARG A 30 20.28 -14.37 -34.67
CA ARG A 30 19.69 -14.02 -35.95
C ARG A 30 19.59 -12.51 -35.98
N ASP A 31 20.65 -11.84 -36.44
CA ASP A 31 20.64 -10.40 -36.74
C ASP A 31 19.69 -10.07 -37.92
N ASP A 32 19.10 -11.08 -38.55
CA ASP A 32 18.14 -11.01 -39.64
C ASP A 32 16.67 -11.01 -39.19
N TYR A 33 16.39 -10.70 -37.91
CA TYR A 33 15.03 -10.37 -37.48
C TYR A 33 14.57 -9.07 -38.16
N GLU A 34 14.01 -9.21 -39.36
CA GLU A 34 13.36 -8.13 -40.08
C GLU A 34 12.10 -7.74 -39.29
N LEU A 35 12.08 -6.53 -38.74
CA LEU A 35 10.90 -5.99 -38.08
C LEU A 35 9.73 -6.07 -39.06
N PRO A 36 8.54 -6.55 -38.65
CA PRO A 36 7.38 -6.53 -39.51
C PRO A 36 7.16 -5.10 -40.01
N ALA A 37 6.83 -4.98 -41.31
CA ALA A 37 6.55 -3.68 -41.91
C ALA A 37 5.54 -2.93 -41.01
N PRO A 38 5.79 -1.65 -40.71
CA PRO A 38 4.87 -0.87 -39.90
C PRO A 38 3.48 -0.97 -40.51
N VAL A 39 2.46 -1.15 -39.68
CA VAL A 39 1.06 -1.16 -40.13
C VAL A 39 0.80 0.20 -40.78
N GLN A 40 0.86 0.25 -42.11
CA GLN A 40 0.51 1.45 -42.85
C GLN A 40 -1.00 1.60 -42.70
N GLY A 41 -1.41 2.52 -41.83
CA GLY A 41 -2.77 3.06 -41.90
C GLY A 41 -2.99 3.55 -43.32
N ALA A 42 -4.09 3.15 -43.96
CA ALA A 42 -4.47 3.60 -45.30
C ALA A 42 -4.18 5.11 -45.44
N ASP A 43 -3.65 5.54 -46.60
CA ASP A 43 -3.30 6.93 -46.96
C ASP A 43 -4.40 7.94 -46.57
N GLY A 44 -4.46 8.25 -45.30
CA GLY A 44 -5.34 9.23 -44.68
C GLY A 44 -4.62 10.57 -44.68
N PRO A 45 -5.36 11.68 -44.56
CA PRO A 45 -4.75 13.00 -44.47
C PRO A 45 -3.65 12.96 -43.42
N ALA A 46 -2.47 13.50 -43.78
CA ALA A 46 -1.28 13.54 -42.94
C ALA A 46 -1.70 13.77 -41.49
N LEU A 47 -1.37 12.84 -40.60
CA LEU A 47 -1.68 12.94 -39.17
C LEU A 47 -1.10 14.28 -38.69
N THR A 48 -1.93 15.32 -38.64
CA THR A 48 -1.69 16.49 -37.82
C THR A 48 -1.81 15.95 -36.41
N ALA A 49 -0.71 15.38 -35.90
CA ALA A 49 -0.67 14.81 -34.57
C ALA A 49 -0.96 15.96 -33.61
N ALA A 50 -2.22 16.08 -33.19
CA ALA A 50 -2.54 16.87 -32.02
C ALA A 50 -1.61 16.34 -30.92
N PRO A 51 -0.87 17.21 -30.22
CA PRO A 51 0.03 16.75 -29.18
C PRO A 51 -0.79 15.91 -28.20
N ALA A 52 -0.21 14.78 -27.79
CA ALA A 52 -0.84 13.97 -26.75
C ALA A 52 -1.15 14.89 -25.55
N PRO A 53 -2.37 14.86 -25.00
CA PRO A 53 -2.69 15.63 -23.80
C PRO A 53 -1.69 15.25 -22.70
N ALA A 54 -0.89 16.21 -22.26
CA ALA A 54 0.12 15.99 -21.24
C ALA A 54 -0.44 16.41 -19.88
N LEU A 55 -0.50 15.47 -18.94
CA LEU A 55 -0.47 15.83 -17.53
C LEU A 55 0.93 16.37 -17.24
N GLY A 56 1.02 17.53 -16.60
CA GLY A 56 2.31 18.15 -16.25
C GLY A 56 3.12 17.30 -15.27
N ALA A 57 4.36 17.70 -15.00
CA ALA A 57 5.13 17.11 -13.90
C ALA A 57 4.32 17.21 -12.59
N PRO A 58 4.36 16.19 -11.71
CA PRO A 58 3.69 16.27 -10.41
C PRO A 58 4.09 17.56 -9.69
N ALA A 59 3.09 18.26 -9.15
CA ALA A 59 3.31 19.52 -8.45
C ALA A 59 4.17 19.30 -7.20
N HIS A 60 4.84 20.35 -6.74
CA HIS A 60 5.63 20.31 -5.51
C HIS A 60 5.48 21.60 -4.71
N SER A 61 5.68 21.52 -3.39
CA SER A 61 5.73 22.71 -2.55
C SER A 61 7.03 23.49 -2.73
N GLY A 62 6.97 24.80 -2.50
CA GLY A 62 8.11 25.71 -2.58
C GLY A 62 8.63 25.99 -4.00
N PRO A 63 9.65 26.87 -4.12
CA PRO A 63 10.13 27.39 -5.41
C PRO A 63 11.07 26.44 -6.16
N LYS A 64 11.49 25.33 -5.55
CA LYS A 64 12.44 24.36 -6.13
C LYS A 64 11.91 22.95 -5.93
N ALA A 65 12.07 22.11 -6.95
CA ALA A 65 11.74 20.70 -6.86
C ALA A 65 12.58 19.99 -5.77
N PRO A 66 12.06 18.89 -5.17
CA PRO A 66 12.84 18.06 -4.25
C PRO A 66 14.12 17.50 -4.89
N SER A 67 15.08 17.12 -4.03
CA SER A 67 16.46 16.80 -4.41
C SER A 67 16.59 15.56 -5.30
N TYR A 68 15.84 14.50 -5.00
CA TYR A 68 15.82 13.30 -5.82
C TYR A 68 14.85 13.49 -7.00
N PRO A 69 15.17 13.01 -8.22
CA PRO A 69 14.22 13.07 -9.33
C PRO A 69 13.14 11.99 -9.16
N PRO A 70 11.87 12.24 -9.53
CA PRO A 70 10.77 11.29 -9.38
C PRO A 70 10.74 10.30 -10.55
N VAL A 71 11.89 9.70 -10.86
CA VAL A 71 12.07 8.76 -11.96
C VAL A 71 12.72 7.49 -11.42
N PRO A 72 12.16 6.30 -11.73
CA PRO A 72 12.81 5.04 -11.36
C PRO A 72 14.23 4.98 -11.94
N GLN A 73 15.21 4.65 -11.10
CA GLN A 73 16.60 4.42 -11.50
C GLN A 73 16.96 2.94 -11.35
N GLY A 74 17.84 2.60 -10.40
CA GLY A 74 18.25 1.23 -10.15
C GLY A 74 17.11 0.32 -9.71
N LEU A 75 17.18 -0.96 -10.12
CA LEU A 75 16.29 -2.01 -9.68
C LEU A 75 17.06 -3.05 -8.85
N PRO A 76 16.45 -3.64 -7.81
CA PRO A 76 17.03 -4.78 -7.13
C PRO A 76 17.23 -5.96 -8.08
N ALA A 77 18.34 -6.69 -7.92
CA ALA A 77 18.62 -7.88 -8.72
C ALA A 77 18.05 -9.14 -8.06
N VAL A 78 17.51 -10.05 -8.87
CA VAL A 78 16.99 -11.35 -8.42
C VAL A 78 18.03 -12.17 -7.65
N THR A 79 19.31 -12.06 -8.03
CA THR A 79 20.41 -12.76 -7.37
C THR A 79 20.64 -12.32 -5.92
N GLY A 80 20.19 -11.11 -5.55
CA GLY A 80 20.24 -10.61 -4.18
C GLY A 80 18.97 -10.91 -3.42
N ASP A 81 17.83 -10.47 -3.95
CA ASP A 81 16.52 -10.68 -3.35
C ASP A 81 15.43 -10.74 -4.43
N LEU A 82 14.86 -11.95 -4.62
CA LEU A 82 13.78 -12.16 -5.57
C LEU A 82 12.54 -11.32 -5.23
N ALA A 83 12.18 -11.24 -3.94
CA ALA A 83 10.98 -10.51 -3.51
C ALA A 83 11.13 -9.01 -3.80
N ALA A 84 12.31 -8.44 -3.56
CA ALA A 84 12.61 -7.06 -3.91
C ALA A 84 12.61 -6.83 -5.43
N ALA A 85 13.19 -7.75 -6.20
CA ALA A 85 13.40 -7.59 -7.65
C ALA A 85 12.11 -7.61 -8.48
N VAL A 86 11.06 -8.29 -7.98
CA VAL A 86 9.77 -8.41 -8.68
C VAL A 86 8.68 -7.53 -8.06
N LEU A 87 9.01 -6.75 -7.04
CA LEU A 87 8.06 -5.85 -6.41
C LEU A 87 7.79 -4.64 -7.33
N PRO A 88 6.52 -4.30 -7.60
CA PRO A 88 6.19 -3.17 -8.45
C PRO A 88 6.61 -1.85 -7.80
N ASP A 89 7.09 -0.90 -8.60
CA ASP A 89 7.44 0.46 -8.15
C ASP A 89 6.20 1.22 -7.63
N ILE A 90 5.08 1.09 -8.35
CA ILE A 90 3.78 1.69 -8.02
C ILE A 90 2.70 0.61 -8.00
N VAL A 91 1.89 0.60 -6.95
CA VAL A 91 0.60 -0.10 -6.92
C VAL A 91 -0.50 0.95 -6.91
N LEU A 92 -1.52 0.74 -7.74
CA LEU A 92 -2.72 1.57 -7.82
C LEU A 92 -3.94 0.64 -7.79
N ASP A 93 -4.87 0.90 -6.88
CA ASP A 93 -6.06 0.10 -6.68
C ASP A 93 -7.27 0.99 -6.36
N GLY A 94 -8.46 0.42 -6.37
CA GLY A 94 -9.68 1.13 -6.04
C GLY A 94 -10.94 0.30 -6.23
N ALA A 95 -12.02 0.78 -5.64
CA ALA A 95 -13.32 0.15 -5.76
C ALA A 95 -14.44 1.22 -5.74
N ALA A 96 -15.61 0.84 -6.22
CA ALA A 96 -16.83 1.63 -6.08
C ALA A 96 -17.94 0.71 -5.57
N TYR A 97 -18.61 1.14 -4.51
CA TYR A 97 -19.78 0.47 -3.92
C TYR A 97 -20.89 1.50 -3.71
N PRO A 98 -22.15 1.08 -3.53
CA PRO A 98 -23.22 2.00 -3.16
C PRO A 98 -22.81 2.84 -1.94
N GLY A 99 -22.80 4.16 -2.10
CA GLY A 99 -22.44 5.09 -1.02
C GLY A 99 -20.94 5.22 -0.73
N LEU A 100 -20.04 4.51 -1.44
CA LEU A 100 -18.61 4.50 -1.15
C LEU A 100 -17.75 4.53 -2.43
N SER A 101 -16.61 5.19 -2.37
CA SER A 101 -15.57 5.05 -3.39
C SER A 101 -14.19 4.98 -2.75
N VAL A 102 -13.33 4.16 -3.33
CA VAL A 102 -11.98 3.93 -2.82
C VAL A 102 -10.96 4.17 -3.92
N ARG A 103 -9.87 4.84 -3.54
CA ARG A 103 -8.62 4.88 -4.30
C ARG A 103 -7.48 4.56 -3.36
N ALA A 104 -6.52 3.79 -3.84
CA ALA A 104 -5.34 3.44 -3.07
C ALA A 104 -4.12 3.52 -3.97
N ALA A 105 -3.01 4.04 -3.44
CA ALA A 105 -1.74 4.01 -4.11
C ALA A 105 -0.61 3.75 -3.12
N SER A 106 0.42 3.05 -3.59
CA SER A 106 1.68 2.84 -2.90
C SER A 106 2.79 3.11 -3.90
N VAL A 107 3.53 4.19 -3.70
CA VAL A 107 4.53 4.72 -4.62
C VAL A 107 5.89 4.61 -3.94
N ARG A 108 6.85 3.98 -4.63
CA ARG A 108 8.24 3.93 -4.18
C ARG A 108 8.82 5.33 -4.02
N GLY A 109 9.43 5.56 -2.87
CA GLY A 109 10.08 6.80 -2.48
C GLY A 109 11.20 7.18 -3.44
N ASP A 110 11.41 8.48 -3.58
CA ASP A 110 12.45 8.99 -4.45
C ASP A 110 13.86 8.63 -3.92
N SER A 111 14.01 8.50 -2.60
CA SER A 111 15.25 8.02 -1.97
C SER A 111 15.51 6.55 -2.29
N HIS A 112 14.51 5.68 -2.15
CA HIS A 112 14.60 4.26 -2.50
C HIS A 112 14.84 4.04 -4.00
N ARG A 113 14.22 4.83 -4.87
CA ARG A 113 14.50 4.81 -6.33
C ARG A 113 15.94 5.18 -6.63
N TYR A 114 16.47 6.22 -5.97
CA TYR A 114 17.86 6.64 -6.12
C TYR A 114 18.84 5.60 -5.61
N ALA A 115 18.55 4.98 -4.46
CA ALA A 115 19.37 3.93 -3.85
C ALA A 115 19.29 2.58 -4.58
N GLY A 116 18.29 2.37 -5.43
CA GLY A 116 18.05 1.08 -6.07
C GLY A 116 17.38 0.04 -5.15
N GLU A 117 16.81 0.48 -4.02
CA GLU A 117 16.16 -0.35 -2.99
C GLU A 117 14.66 -0.52 -3.26
N PRO A 118 14.03 -1.67 -3.02
CA PRO A 118 12.60 -1.86 -3.32
C PRO A 118 11.72 -0.92 -2.49
N ARG A 119 10.46 -0.75 -2.93
CA ARG A 119 9.43 -0.20 -2.05
C ARG A 119 9.26 -1.11 -0.82
N GLN A 120 9.28 -0.53 0.35
CA GLN A 120 9.09 -1.16 1.65
C GLN A 120 7.64 -1.04 2.14
N ASP A 121 6.85 -0.13 1.59
CA ASP A 121 5.41 -0.04 1.84
C ASP A 121 4.56 -1.08 1.09
N ALA A 122 3.40 -1.40 1.68
CA ALA A 122 2.35 -2.20 1.08
C ALA A 122 0.94 -1.63 1.30
N LEU A 123 0.03 -1.98 0.39
CA LEU A 123 -1.41 -1.69 0.50
C LEU A 123 -2.23 -2.95 0.23
N CYS A 124 -3.46 -2.98 0.77
CA CYS A 124 -4.46 -3.97 0.39
C CYS A 124 -5.86 -3.36 0.40
N VAL A 125 -6.58 -3.52 -0.72
CA VAL A 125 -8.00 -3.23 -0.85
C VAL A 125 -8.71 -4.53 -1.20
N THR A 126 -9.52 -5.07 -0.29
CA THR A 126 -10.21 -6.34 -0.55
C THR A 126 -11.53 -6.43 0.20
N ARG A 127 -12.46 -7.21 -0.33
CA ARG A 127 -13.65 -7.64 0.43
C ARG A 127 -13.25 -8.76 1.37
N ILE A 128 -13.89 -8.78 2.53
CA ILE A 128 -13.76 -9.84 3.52
C ILE A 128 -15.13 -10.14 4.14
N GLY A 129 -15.25 -11.33 4.71
CA GLY A 129 -16.48 -11.79 5.34
C GLY A 129 -17.54 -12.21 4.33
N GLY A 130 -18.80 -12.15 4.75
CA GLY A 130 -19.92 -12.73 4.03
C GLY A 130 -20.29 -14.13 4.53
N GLY A 131 -21.23 -14.78 3.82
CA GLY A 131 -21.88 -16.01 4.27
C GLY A 131 -23.17 -15.79 5.06
N GLU A 132 -23.88 -16.86 5.43
CA GLU A 132 -25.23 -16.78 6.02
C GLU A 132 -25.29 -16.09 7.40
N GLN A 133 -24.15 -15.92 8.08
CA GLN A 133 -24.08 -15.45 9.48
C GLN A 133 -23.26 -14.16 9.68
N GLY A 134 -22.70 -13.56 8.62
CA GLY A 134 -21.85 -12.36 8.70
C GLY A 134 -22.17 -11.36 7.59
N GLY A 135 -22.03 -10.07 7.87
CA GLY A 135 -22.13 -9.04 6.82
C GLY A 135 -20.78 -8.82 6.14
N GLU A 136 -20.83 -8.31 4.92
CA GLU A 136 -19.64 -8.06 4.11
C GLU A 136 -18.96 -6.75 4.52
N LEU A 137 -17.63 -6.78 4.60
CA LEU A 137 -16.80 -5.62 4.87
C LEU A 137 -15.85 -5.41 3.68
N LEU A 138 -15.51 -4.15 3.43
CA LEU A 138 -14.32 -3.77 2.70
C LEU A 138 -13.19 -3.55 3.70
N MET A 139 -12.10 -4.28 3.53
CA MET A 139 -10.85 -4.11 4.27
C MET A 139 -9.90 -3.23 3.47
N LEU A 140 -9.50 -2.12 4.06
CA LEU A 140 -8.56 -1.16 3.51
C LEU A 140 -7.35 -1.14 4.43
N ALA A 141 -6.20 -1.58 3.96
CA ALA A 141 -5.00 -1.68 4.79
C ALA A 141 -3.79 -1.00 4.13
N VAL A 142 -2.94 -0.44 4.97
CA VAL A 142 -1.59 0.03 4.63
C VAL A 142 -0.61 -0.53 5.65
N ALA A 143 0.60 -0.79 5.20
CA ALA A 143 1.70 -1.26 6.05
C ALA A 143 2.99 -0.58 5.61
N ASP A 144 3.76 -0.11 6.59
CA ASP A 144 5.04 0.55 6.41
C ASP A 144 6.14 -0.37 6.93
N GLY A 145 7.03 -0.79 6.04
CA GLY A 145 8.16 -1.61 6.41
C GLY A 145 9.23 -0.76 7.09
N VAL A 146 9.59 -1.09 8.33
CA VAL A 146 10.62 -0.36 9.08
C VAL A 146 11.94 -0.33 8.31
N GLY A 147 12.40 0.86 7.89
CA GLY A 147 13.54 0.99 6.96
C GLY A 147 14.87 0.41 7.44
N SER A 148 15.07 0.24 8.75
CA SER A 148 16.26 -0.44 9.29
C SER A 148 16.22 -1.98 9.21
N ALA A 149 15.07 -2.56 8.85
CA ALA A 149 14.86 -4.00 8.78
C ALA A 149 15.08 -4.52 7.34
N PRO A 150 16.00 -5.48 7.13
CA PRO A 150 16.45 -5.86 5.78
C PRO A 150 15.36 -6.52 4.90
N ARG A 151 14.30 -7.06 5.51
CA ARG A 151 13.14 -7.67 4.82
C ARG A 151 11.83 -6.96 5.15
N SER A 152 11.90 -5.69 5.48
CA SER A 152 10.72 -4.87 5.77
C SER A 152 9.68 -4.90 4.65
N HIS A 153 10.13 -4.85 3.38
CA HIS A 153 9.29 -5.02 2.20
C HIS A 153 8.54 -6.36 2.12
N VAL A 154 9.13 -7.45 2.61
CA VAL A 154 8.42 -8.75 2.71
C VAL A 154 7.45 -8.72 3.88
N GLY A 155 7.88 -8.14 5.01
CA GLY A 155 7.07 -7.99 6.22
C GLY A 155 5.77 -7.23 5.96
N SER A 156 5.83 -6.04 5.34
CA SER A 156 4.68 -5.19 5.05
C SER A 156 3.69 -5.86 4.10
N ASN A 157 4.17 -6.45 3.00
CA ASN A 157 3.33 -7.14 2.03
C ASN A 157 2.64 -8.36 2.65
N GLU A 158 3.38 -9.18 3.42
CA GLU A 158 2.79 -10.34 4.08
C GLU A 158 1.83 -9.93 5.22
N ALA A 159 2.10 -8.85 5.95
CA ALA A 159 1.18 -8.33 6.97
C ALA A 159 -0.19 -7.99 6.39
N CYS A 160 -0.23 -7.28 5.25
CA CYS A 160 -1.47 -6.98 4.54
C CYS A 160 -2.20 -8.27 4.10
N ARG A 161 -1.46 -9.25 3.55
CA ARG A 161 -2.04 -10.53 3.09
C ARG A 161 -2.60 -11.37 4.23
N LEU A 162 -1.86 -11.46 5.33
CA LEU A 162 -2.28 -12.19 6.53
C LEU A 162 -3.49 -11.51 7.17
N ALA A 163 -3.52 -10.18 7.23
CA ALA A 163 -4.67 -9.43 7.71
C ALA A 163 -5.94 -9.80 6.93
N ALA A 164 -5.90 -9.74 5.59
CA ALA A 164 -7.03 -10.15 4.75
C ALA A 164 -7.51 -11.57 5.10
N ARG A 165 -6.58 -12.53 5.15
CA ARG A 165 -6.89 -13.93 5.43
C ARG A 165 -7.57 -14.15 6.80
N TYR A 166 -7.08 -13.51 7.85
CA TYR A 166 -7.60 -13.72 9.21
C TYR A 166 -8.89 -12.95 9.48
N LEU A 167 -9.01 -11.75 8.91
CA LEU A 167 -10.19 -10.92 9.10
C LEU A 167 -11.39 -11.48 8.31
N ASP A 168 -11.16 -12.14 7.17
CA ASP A 168 -12.20 -12.79 6.36
C ASP A 168 -13.04 -13.81 7.12
N HIS A 169 -12.43 -14.52 8.07
CA HIS A 169 -13.11 -15.54 8.86
C HIS A 169 -13.73 -14.99 10.16
N SER A 170 -13.64 -13.67 10.41
CA SER A 170 -14.04 -13.05 11.67
C SER A 170 -15.45 -12.44 11.63
N THR A 171 -16.45 -13.21 12.07
CA THR A 171 -17.82 -12.70 12.21
C THR A 171 -17.96 -11.66 13.34
N SER A 172 -17.08 -11.70 14.35
CA SER A 172 -17.13 -10.79 15.50
C SER A 172 -16.79 -9.35 15.15
N LEU A 173 -15.99 -9.09 14.11
CA LEU A 173 -15.66 -7.73 13.68
C LEU A 173 -16.84 -7.02 13.05
N HIS A 174 -17.50 -7.67 12.09
CA HIS A 174 -18.69 -7.10 11.49
C HIS A 174 -19.76 -6.83 12.56
N GLU A 175 -19.99 -7.77 13.48
CA GLU A 175 -20.98 -7.59 14.53
C GLU A 175 -20.62 -6.45 15.49
N SER A 176 -19.36 -6.36 15.94
CA SER A 176 -18.92 -5.28 16.84
C SER A 176 -18.98 -3.90 16.20
N ILE A 177 -18.65 -3.77 14.91
CA ILE A 177 -18.83 -2.52 14.16
C ILE A 177 -20.31 -2.16 14.06
N ARG A 178 -21.17 -3.13 13.74
CA ARG A 178 -22.62 -2.94 13.60
C ARG A 178 -23.27 -2.51 14.93
N THR A 179 -22.84 -3.07 16.05
CA THR A 179 -23.42 -2.77 17.38
C THR A 179 -22.72 -1.63 18.11
N GLY A 180 -21.58 -1.15 17.62
CA GLY A 180 -20.76 -0.16 18.34
C GLY A 180 -20.02 -0.72 19.55
N ASP A 181 -19.77 -2.04 19.59
CA ASP A 181 -19.13 -2.71 20.73
C ASP A 181 -17.60 -2.59 20.63
N ALA A 182 -17.07 -1.47 21.14
CA ALA A 182 -15.65 -1.15 21.08
C ALA A 182 -14.78 -2.17 21.84
N GLU A 183 -15.24 -2.73 22.95
CA GLU A 183 -14.46 -3.72 23.71
C GLU A 183 -14.32 -5.04 22.96
N ARG A 184 -15.41 -5.52 22.34
CA ARG A 184 -15.36 -6.72 21.50
C ARG A 184 -14.52 -6.50 20.25
N PHE A 185 -14.59 -5.30 19.67
CA PHE A 185 -13.74 -4.90 18.56
C PHE A 185 -12.25 -4.95 18.94
N GLN A 186 -11.86 -4.31 20.07
CA GLN A 186 -10.51 -4.34 20.61
C GLN A 186 -9.99 -5.77 20.84
N ARG A 187 -10.76 -6.61 21.55
CA ARG A 187 -10.36 -8.00 21.82
C ARG A 187 -10.12 -8.81 20.55
N THR A 188 -10.95 -8.57 19.51
CA THR A 188 -10.79 -9.26 18.23
C THR A 188 -9.56 -8.74 17.48
N ALA A 189 -9.35 -7.42 17.45
CA ALA A 189 -8.16 -6.82 16.82
C ALA A 189 -6.86 -7.33 17.46
N ASP A 190 -6.78 -7.39 18.80
CA ASP A 190 -5.61 -7.91 19.51
C ASP A 190 -5.36 -9.39 19.22
N ALA A 191 -6.41 -10.20 19.02
CA ALA A 191 -6.26 -11.58 18.60
C ALA A 191 -5.69 -11.69 17.18
N VAL A 192 -6.16 -10.85 16.25
CA VAL A 192 -5.65 -10.81 14.87
C VAL A 192 -4.21 -10.34 14.84
N VAL A 193 -3.85 -9.25 15.53
CA VAL A 193 -2.48 -8.72 15.58
C VAL A 193 -1.51 -9.76 16.14
N ARG A 194 -1.86 -10.44 17.24
CA ARG A 194 -1.02 -11.53 17.78
C ARG A 194 -0.78 -12.64 16.76
N GLN A 195 -1.82 -13.01 16.01
CA GLN A 195 -1.73 -14.07 15.02
C GLN A 195 -0.87 -13.66 13.81
N ILE A 196 -1.02 -12.43 13.31
CA ILE A 196 -0.16 -11.87 12.26
C ILE A 196 1.29 -11.85 12.75
N GLY A 197 1.55 -11.34 13.95
CA GLY A 197 2.90 -11.28 14.53
C GLY A 197 3.55 -12.66 14.68
N ASN A 198 2.79 -13.68 15.09
CA ASN A 198 3.31 -15.06 15.17
C ASN A 198 3.73 -15.58 13.80
N LEU A 199 2.91 -15.37 12.77
CA LEU A 199 3.19 -15.88 11.42
C LEU A 199 4.30 -15.13 10.70
N LEU A 200 4.42 -13.82 10.91
CA LEU A 200 5.59 -13.08 10.46
C LEU A 200 6.86 -13.56 11.17
N GLY A 201 6.77 -13.91 12.46
CA GLY A 201 7.84 -14.58 13.19
C GLY A 201 8.22 -15.93 12.57
N ASP A 202 7.23 -16.76 12.25
CA ASP A 202 7.45 -18.06 11.60
C ASP A 202 8.05 -17.89 10.19
N LEU A 203 7.60 -16.90 9.43
CA LEU A 203 8.17 -16.57 8.12
C LEU A 203 9.63 -16.14 8.25
N ALA A 204 9.95 -15.28 9.22
CA ALA A 204 11.34 -14.89 9.47
C ALA A 204 12.23 -16.10 9.78
N LEU A 205 11.73 -17.05 10.59
CA LEU A 205 12.45 -18.30 10.89
C LEU A 205 12.66 -19.17 9.64
N GLN A 206 11.67 -19.25 8.73
CA GLN A 206 11.82 -19.96 7.45
C GLN A 206 12.92 -19.35 6.58
N HIS A 207 13.12 -18.04 6.68
CA HIS A 207 14.21 -17.31 6.03
C HIS A 207 15.53 -17.33 6.82
N SER A 208 15.61 -18.06 7.95
CA SER A 208 16.76 -18.06 8.85
C SER A 208 17.13 -16.67 9.40
N GLU A 209 16.14 -15.80 9.58
CA GLU A 209 16.30 -14.44 10.07
C GLU A 209 15.62 -14.23 11.43
N ARG A 210 15.98 -13.13 12.10
CA ARG A 210 15.29 -12.71 13.31
C ARG A 210 13.92 -12.12 12.93
N PRO A 211 12.88 -12.24 13.78
CA PRO A 211 11.57 -11.63 13.52
C PRO A 211 11.64 -10.13 13.18
N ASP A 212 12.56 -9.39 13.81
CA ASP A 212 12.75 -7.95 13.60
C ASP A 212 13.24 -7.61 12.18
N ALA A 213 13.70 -8.59 11.39
CA ALA A 213 14.07 -8.36 10.00
C ALA A 213 12.87 -8.12 9.09
N PHE A 214 11.67 -8.54 9.52
CA PHE A 214 10.39 -8.36 8.82
C PHE A 214 9.55 -7.28 9.50
N ALA A 215 10.19 -6.36 10.24
CA ALA A 215 9.46 -5.38 11.03
C ALA A 215 8.63 -4.45 10.15
N THR A 216 7.37 -4.26 10.52
CA THR A 216 6.40 -3.44 9.77
C THR A 216 5.32 -2.88 10.69
N THR A 217 4.80 -1.70 10.35
CA THR A 217 3.53 -1.18 10.86
C THR A 217 2.37 -1.87 10.15
N LEU A 218 1.15 -1.70 10.66
CA LEU A 218 -0.06 -2.13 9.99
C LEU A 218 -1.23 -1.28 10.46
N ARG A 219 -1.92 -0.62 9.53
CA ARG A 219 -3.16 0.11 9.80
C ARG A 219 -4.27 -0.43 8.91
N ILE A 220 -5.46 -0.62 9.46
CA ILE A 220 -6.61 -1.18 8.76
C ILE A 220 -7.87 -0.39 9.09
N LEU A 221 -8.61 -0.03 8.03
CA LEU A 221 -9.96 0.48 8.09
C LEU A 221 -10.92 -0.60 7.57
N LEU A 222 -11.90 -0.96 8.40
CA LEU A 222 -12.96 -1.92 8.12
C LEU A 222 -14.27 -1.17 7.87
N VAL A 223 -14.79 -1.32 6.66
CA VAL A 223 -15.93 -0.55 6.16
C VAL A 223 -17.06 -1.50 5.80
N PRO A 224 -18.17 -1.53 6.56
CA PRO A 224 -19.35 -2.29 6.17
C PRO A 224 -19.88 -1.88 4.81
N LEU A 225 -20.20 -2.86 3.96
CA LEU A 225 -20.80 -2.60 2.65
C LEU A 225 -22.31 -2.34 2.72
N ASP A 226 -22.95 -2.62 3.86
CA ASP A 226 -24.32 -2.18 4.13
C ASP A 226 -24.35 -0.67 4.37
N PRO A 227 -24.95 0.14 3.48
CA PRO A 227 -24.91 1.61 3.57
C PRO A 227 -25.61 2.16 4.81
N ARG A 228 -26.44 1.35 5.49
CA ARG A 228 -27.11 1.72 6.75
C ARG A 228 -26.14 1.73 7.93
N ILE A 229 -25.03 0.99 7.83
CA ILE A 229 -24.01 0.94 8.88
C ILE A 229 -22.95 2.00 8.55
N ARG A 230 -23.00 3.14 9.26
CA ARG A 230 -22.07 4.26 9.11
C ARG A 230 -20.88 4.23 10.07
N THR A 231 -20.79 3.19 10.90
CA THR A 231 -19.63 2.95 11.77
C THR A 231 -18.48 2.34 10.96
N ARG A 232 -17.25 2.79 11.20
CA ARG A 232 -16.01 2.27 10.62
C ARG A 232 -15.13 1.73 11.72
N GLY A 233 -14.63 0.51 11.56
CA GLY A 233 -13.69 -0.08 12.50
C GLY A 233 -12.26 0.26 12.10
N PHE A 234 -11.48 0.82 13.01
CA PHE A 234 -10.08 1.15 12.78
C PHE A 234 -9.19 0.34 13.72
N LEU A 235 -8.14 -0.28 13.21
CA LEU A 235 -7.07 -0.85 14.01
C LEU A 235 -5.68 -0.44 13.49
N ALA A 236 -4.74 -0.18 14.39
CA ALA A 236 -3.37 0.16 14.03
C ALA A 236 -2.32 -0.45 14.97
N VAL A 237 -1.16 -0.70 14.38
CA VAL A 237 0.08 -1.13 15.00
C VAL A 237 1.20 -0.29 14.39
N GLY A 238 1.99 0.39 15.22
CA GLY A 238 3.02 1.33 14.78
C GLY A 238 2.48 2.72 14.45
N ASP A 239 3.33 3.52 13.82
CA ASP A 239 3.06 4.88 13.36
C ASP A 239 2.39 4.92 11.98
N GLY A 240 2.21 6.13 11.45
CA GLY A 240 1.49 6.43 10.22
C GLY A 240 0.47 7.53 10.46
N GLY A 241 -0.58 7.62 9.64
CA GLY A 241 -1.61 8.64 9.85
C GLY A 241 -3.00 8.22 9.46
N THR A 242 -3.96 8.82 10.17
CA THR A 242 -5.37 8.79 9.79
C THR A 242 -5.88 10.22 9.74
N ALA A 243 -6.24 10.68 8.55
CA ALA A 243 -6.77 12.03 8.35
C ALA A 243 -8.22 11.98 7.84
N LEU A 244 -8.98 13.01 8.18
CA LEU A 244 -10.33 13.24 7.68
C LEU A 244 -10.36 14.59 6.99
N LEU A 245 -10.71 14.60 5.71
CA LEU A 245 -11.06 15.83 4.99
C LEU A 245 -12.58 15.98 5.02
N ARG A 246 -13.05 17.08 5.61
CA ARG A 246 -14.47 17.40 5.74
C ARG A 246 -14.70 18.87 5.41
N ARG A 247 -15.56 19.14 4.43
CA ARG A 247 -15.93 20.50 4.01
C ARG A 247 -14.70 21.36 3.66
N GLY A 248 -13.70 20.76 3.03
CA GLY A 248 -12.44 21.41 2.67
C GLY A 248 -11.42 21.56 3.79
N TYR A 249 -11.71 21.11 5.01
CA TYR A 249 -10.79 21.20 6.14
C TYR A 249 -10.23 19.82 6.52
N TRP A 250 -8.91 19.77 6.71
CA TRP A 250 -8.23 18.60 7.22
C TRP A 250 -8.30 18.53 8.75
N HIS A 251 -8.74 17.38 9.25
CA HIS A 251 -8.58 16.94 10.62
C HIS A 251 -7.54 15.83 10.63
N LEU A 252 -6.38 16.12 11.22
CA LEU A 252 -5.27 15.17 11.30
C LEU A 252 -5.42 14.31 12.56
N ASP A 253 -4.88 13.10 12.51
CA ASP A 253 -4.80 12.13 13.61
C ASP A 253 -6.12 11.86 14.34
N VAL A 254 -7.21 11.69 13.58
CA VAL A 254 -8.58 11.53 14.12
C VAL A 254 -8.80 10.27 14.97
N VAL A 255 -7.80 9.40 15.06
CA VAL A 255 -7.82 8.16 15.83
C VAL A 255 -6.93 8.26 17.09
N GLY A 256 -5.93 9.13 17.07
CA GLY A 256 -4.81 9.17 18.02
C GLY A 256 -3.90 7.94 17.87
N ASP A 257 -2.58 8.14 17.88
CA ASP A 257 -1.63 7.05 18.07
C ASP A 257 -1.55 6.66 19.56
N ALA A 258 -0.92 5.52 19.86
CA ALA A 258 -1.02 4.85 21.16
C ALA A 258 -0.51 5.66 22.38
N ASP A 259 0.19 6.78 22.18
CA ASP A 259 0.91 7.48 23.24
C ASP A 259 0.73 9.00 23.16
N ASP A 260 -0.48 9.48 23.51
CA ASP A 260 -0.68 10.89 23.89
C ASP A 260 -0.38 11.08 25.40
N ASP A 261 0.56 10.30 25.94
CA ASP A 261 1.23 10.59 27.21
C ASP A 261 2.41 11.51 26.87
N LYS A 262 2.20 12.81 27.09
CA LYS A 262 3.11 13.91 26.72
C LYS A 262 4.40 13.97 27.54
N ASP A 263 5.02 12.83 27.82
CA ASP A 263 6.26 12.75 28.62
C ASP A 263 7.27 11.68 28.16
N SER A 264 7.15 11.15 26.93
CA SER A 264 8.23 10.35 26.33
C SER A 264 8.69 10.96 25.00
N ASP A 265 9.83 11.65 25.05
CA ASP A 265 10.43 12.38 23.91
C ASP A 265 11.14 11.44 22.91
N VAL A 266 10.80 10.15 22.89
CA VAL A 266 11.31 9.14 21.95
C VAL A 266 10.26 8.03 21.77
N ILE A 267 9.51 8.06 20.68
CA ILE A 267 8.72 6.90 20.24
C ILE A 267 9.73 5.87 19.72
N ASP A 268 9.90 4.75 20.43
CA ASP A 268 10.66 3.62 19.90
C ASP A 268 9.76 2.88 18.89
N THR A 269 9.84 3.29 17.64
CA THR A 269 9.09 2.73 16.50
C THR A 269 9.25 1.20 16.41
N ARG A 270 10.33 0.63 16.97
CA ARG A 270 10.54 -0.82 17.00
C ARG A 270 9.66 -1.55 18.01
N THR A 271 9.27 -0.93 19.12
CA THR A 271 8.45 -1.60 20.15
C THR A 271 6.98 -1.71 19.74
N ALA A 272 6.51 -0.79 18.90
CA ALA A 272 5.12 -0.75 18.42
C ALA A 272 4.88 -1.47 17.08
N ALA A 273 5.90 -2.06 16.44
CA ALA A 273 5.78 -2.73 15.13
C ALA A 273 5.52 -4.25 15.23
N LEU A 274 4.86 -4.82 14.22
CA LEU A 274 4.88 -6.26 13.98
C LEU A 274 6.31 -6.71 13.64
N PRO A 275 6.72 -7.95 13.95
CA PRO A 275 5.96 -9.02 14.61
C PRO A 275 5.91 -8.93 16.15
N ARG A 276 6.52 -7.90 16.75
CA ARG A 276 6.65 -7.79 18.22
C ARG A 276 5.37 -7.32 18.89
N ALA A 277 4.63 -6.42 18.25
CA ALA A 277 3.36 -5.92 18.72
C ALA A 277 2.35 -7.05 18.98
N ARG A 278 1.66 -6.95 20.12
CA ARG A 278 0.66 -7.94 20.58
C ARG A 278 -0.73 -7.35 20.77
N SER A 279 -0.89 -6.06 20.55
CA SER A 279 -2.15 -5.34 20.64
C SER A 279 -2.22 -4.27 19.56
N ALA A 280 -3.44 -3.90 19.18
CA ALA A 280 -3.70 -2.79 18.29
C ALA A 280 -4.25 -1.59 19.08
N VAL A 281 -4.01 -0.38 18.59
CA VAL A 281 -4.90 0.76 18.90
C VAL A 281 -6.16 0.60 18.08
N THR A 282 -7.34 0.59 18.72
CA THR A 282 -8.60 0.51 17.99
C THR A 282 -9.52 1.70 18.23
N ARG A 283 -10.33 2.04 17.21
CA ARG A 283 -11.42 3.01 17.31
C ARG A 283 -12.61 2.56 16.46
N LEU A 284 -13.80 2.95 16.90
CA LEU A 284 -15.00 2.94 16.08
C LEU A 284 -15.33 4.39 15.71
N LEU A 285 -15.27 4.71 14.42
CA LEU A 285 -15.52 6.06 13.90
C LEU A 285 -16.91 6.11 13.25
N HIS A 286 -17.61 7.23 13.39
CA HIS A 286 -18.87 7.46 12.68
C HIS A 286 -18.62 8.32 11.45
N ALA A 287 -18.94 7.78 10.27
CA ALA A 287 -18.71 8.43 8.99
C ALA A 287 -19.95 9.14 8.46
N HIS A 288 -19.78 10.38 8.01
CA HIS A 288 -20.82 11.22 7.44
C HIS A 288 -20.68 11.32 5.92
N ALA A 289 -21.78 11.61 5.22
CA ALA A 289 -21.72 11.90 3.79
C ALA A 289 -20.86 13.14 3.53
N GLY A 290 -20.01 13.07 2.52
CA GLY A 290 -19.00 14.07 2.19
C GLY A 290 -17.69 13.94 2.98
N ASP A 291 -17.56 12.93 3.85
CA ASP A 291 -16.28 12.63 4.50
C ASP A 291 -15.33 11.98 3.50
N VAL A 292 -14.06 12.38 3.58
CA VAL A 292 -12.97 11.69 2.90
C VAL A 292 -11.99 11.21 3.97
N LEU A 293 -12.00 9.91 4.23
CA LEU A 293 -11.12 9.26 5.19
C LEU A 293 -9.85 8.80 4.49
N VAL A 294 -8.70 9.22 5.01
CA VAL A 294 -7.37 8.86 4.50
C VAL A 294 -6.66 8.03 5.55
N LEU A 295 -6.26 6.83 5.14
CA LEU A 295 -5.40 5.94 5.90
C LEU A 295 -4.04 5.88 5.20
N SER A 296 -2.95 6.24 5.87
CA SER A 296 -1.64 6.30 5.22
C SER A 296 -0.46 5.89 6.08
N THR A 297 0.65 5.60 5.41
CA THR A 297 2.00 5.54 6.01
C THR A 297 2.52 6.94 6.30
N ASP A 298 3.65 7.03 6.99
CA ASP A 298 4.22 8.30 7.44
C ASP A 298 4.71 9.19 6.26
N GLY A 299 5.07 8.57 5.14
CA GLY A 299 5.46 9.25 3.89
C GLY A 299 4.35 10.07 3.23
N LEU A 300 3.09 9.92 3.68
CA LEU A 300 2.02 10.88 3.40
C LEU A 300 1.58 11.68 4.63
N SER A 301 1.44 11.05 5.80
CA SER A 301 0.86 11.75 6.97
C SER A 301 1.79 12.86 7.47
N SER A 302 3.10 12.63 7.48
CA SER A 302 4.09 13.61 7.89
C SER A 302 4.12 14.86 7.00
N PRO A 303 4.18 14.78 5.65
CA PRO A 303 4.08 15.96 4.81
C PRO A 303 2.68 16.60 4.85
N LEU A 304 1.60 15.81 5.00
CA LEU A 304 0.26 16.37 5.17
C LEU A 304 0.14 17.18 6.47
N ALA A 305 0.84 16.81 7.54
CA ALA A 305 0.93 17.59 8.77
C ALA A 305 1.90 18.79 8.66
N GLY A 306 3.01 18.63 7.95
CA GLY A 306 4.07 19.64 7.85
C GLY A 306 3.87 20.73 6.80
N ASP A 307 3.15 20.47 5.70
CA ASP A 307 3.10 21.35 4.53
C ASP A 307 1.67 21.79 4.18
N SER A 308 1.40 23.11 4.29
CA SER A 308 0.08 23.64 3.95
C SER A 308 -0.22 23.57 2.45
N GLY A 309 0.79 23.65 1.58
CA GLY A 309 0.59 23.56 0.13
C GLY A 309 0.07 22.20 -0.30
N MET A 310 0.59 21.11 0.29
CA MET A 310 0.06 19.76 0.10
C MET A 310 -1.37 19.65 0.62
N ARG A 311 -1.66 20.16 1.83
CA ARG A 311 -3.02 20.17 2.38
C ARG A 311 -4.00 20.88 1.46
N ASP A 312 -3.65 22.08 1.00
CA ASP A 312 -4.50 22.89 0.12
C ASP A 312 -4.71 22.21 -1.24
N PHE A 313 -3.64 21.65 -1.82
CA PHE A 313 -3.71 20.93 -3.10
C PHE A 313 -4.61 19.68 -3.00
N LEU A 314 -4.38 18.83 -2.00
CA LEU A 314 -5.16 17.61 -1.83
C LEU A 314 -6.60 17.91 -1.37
N ALA A 315 -6.82 18.95 -0.56
CA ALA A 315 -8.16 19.42 -0.24
C ALA A 315 -8.90 19.85 -1.51
N GLY A 316 -8.26 20.65 -2.38
CA GLY A 316 -8.84 21.05 -3.66
C GLY A 316 -9.10 19.90 -4.62
N ALA A 317 -8.25 18.87 -4.60
CA ALA A 317 -8.36 17.71 -5.48
C ALA A 317 -9.39 16.66 -5.00
N TRP A 318 -9.54 16.48 -3.69
CA TRP A 318 -10.31 15.37 -3.12
C TRP A 318 -11.59 15.80 -2.41
N ASN A 319 -11.76 17.09 -2.10
CA ASN A 319 -13.01 17.60 -1.53
C ASN A 319 -14.07 17.78 -2.63
N GLY A 320 -15.14 17.01 -2.58
CA GLY A 320 -16.27 17.14 -3.48
C GLY A 320 -16.98 15.81 -3.74
N ASP A 321 -18.00 15.84 -4.60
CA ASP A 321 -18.76 14.65 -4.98
C ASP A 321 -18.06 13.85 -6.10
N GLU A 322 -17.18 14.49 -6.87
CA GLU A 322 -16.43 13.84 -7.94
C GLU A 322 -15.16 13.18 -7.41
N VAL A 323 -15.14 11.85 -7.46
CA VAL A 323 -13.97 11.05 -7.08
C VAL A 323 -13.02 10.97 -8.27
N PRO A 324 -11.72 11.30 -8.13
CA PRO A 324 -10.77 11.26 -9.24
C PRO A 324 -10.71 9.87 -9.88
N ALA A 325 -10.56 9.83 -11.20
CA ALA A 325 -10.23 8.59 -11.91
C ALA A 325 -8.86 8.07 -11.43
N PRO A 326 -8.56 6.76 -11.55
CA PRO A 326 -7.33 6.20 -11.00
C PRO A 326 -6.04 6.90 -11.46
N ALA A 327 -5.94 7.28 -12.74
CA ALA A 327 -4.77 8.00 -13.27
C ALA A 327 -4.63 9.42 -12.69
N ASP A 328 -5.75 10.15 -12.58
CA ASP A 328 -5.77 11.49 -11.99
C ASP A 328 -5.44 11.43 -10.49
N PHE A 329 -5.98 10.44 -9.79
CA PHE A 329 -5.67 10.18 -8.39
C PHE A 329 -4.17 9.92 -8.21
N LEU A 330 -3.57 9.03 -9.02
CA LEU A 330 -2.13 8.77 -8.96
C LEU A 330 -1.30 10.03 -9.26
N TRP A 331 -1.73 10.87 -10.20
CA TRP A 331 -1.04 12.12 -10.50
C TRP A 331 -1.11 13.10 -9.32
N GLN A 332 -2.29 13.27 -8.72
CA GLN A 332 -2.50 14.11 -7.53
C GLN A 332 -1.71 13.58 -6.32
N PHE A 333 -1.76 12.26 -6.11
CA PHE A 333 -1.09 11.57 -5.00
C PHE A 333 0.44 11.72 -5.04
N GLN A 334 1.01 11.95 -6.22
CA GLN A 334 2.43 12.21 -6.41
C GLN A 334 2.86 13.65 -6.12
N TYR A 335 2.00 14.51 -5.53
CA TYR A 335 2.40 15.86 -5.08
C TYR A 335 3.59 15.79 -4.13
N ARG A 336 4.65 16.58 -4.35
CA ARG A 336 5.94 16.39 -3.66
C ARG A 336 6.21 17.51 -2.65
N VAL A 337 6.77 17.15 -1.50
CA VAL A 337 7.24 18.12 -0.50
C VAL A 337 8.73 17.88 -0.30
N LYS A 338 9.51 18.95 -0.20
CA LYS A 338 10.96 18.85 -0.03
C LYS A 338 11.28 18.08 1.28
N SER A 339 12.28 17.20 1.20
CA SER A 339 12.75 16.35 2.31
C SER A 339 11.80 15.21 2.73
N TYR A 340 10.66 15.03 2.04
CA TYR A 340 9.82 13.84 2.18
C TYR A 340 10.01 12.97 0.93
N ASP A 341 11.00 12.09 1.00
CA ASP A 341 11.46 11.26 -0.10
C ASP A 341 11.28 9.75 0.15
N ASP A 342 10.64 9.39 1.25
CA ASP A 342 10.27 8.01 1.58
C ASP A 342 9.14 7.48 0.69
N ASP A 343 8.90 6.18 0.79
CA ASP A 343 7.73 5.53 0.22
C ASP A 343 6.46 6.23 0.68
N ARG A 344 5.47 6.27 -0.20
CA ARG A 344 4.20 6.92 0.08
C ARG A 344 3.07 5.99 -0.22
N THR A 345 2.31 5.66 0.82
CA THR A 345 1.19 4.75 0.68
C THR A 345 -0.05 5.25 1.39
N ALA A 346 -1.18 5.21 0.69
CA ALA A 346 -2.46 5.52 1.30
C ALA A 346 -3.62 4.78 0.65
N VAL A 347 -4.68 4.63 1.43
CA VAL A 347 -6.02 4.34 0.97
C VAL A 347 -6.93 5.49 1.33
N VAL A 348 -7.70 5.97 0.36
CA VAL A 348 -8.64 7.09 0.49
C VAL A 348 -10.06 6.57 0.23
N LEU A 349 -10.93 6.79 1.21
CA LEU A 349 -12.34 6.41 1.19
C LEU A 349 -13.21 7.66 1.14
N TRP A 350 -13.96 7.83 0.06
CA TRP A 350 -15.01 8.83 -0.06
C TRP A 350 -16.34 8.24 0.39
N GLU A 351 -16.96 8.92 1.35
CA GLU A 351 -18.29 8.61 1.89
C GLU A 351 -19.35 9.40 1.14
N HIS A 352 -20.11 8.74 0.28
CA HIS A 352 -21.19 9.38 -0.44
C HIS A 352 -22.47 9.41 0.40
N GLY A 353 -23.37 10.34 0.05
CA GLY A 353 -24.76 10.28 0.48
C GLY A 353 -25.47 9.07 -0.16
N GLU A 354 -26.68 8.77 0.30
CA GLU A 354 -27.54 7.85 -0.46
C GLU A 354 -27.70 8.39 -1.88
N ALA A 355 -27.50 7.53 -2.88
CA ALA A 355 -27.84 7.86 -4.26
C ALA A 355 -29.32 8.25 -4.29
N ARG A 356 -29.62 9.50 -4.63
CA ARG A 356 -31.00 10.00 -4.72
C ARG A 356 -31.79 9.29 -5.81
#